data_AF-A0A6L8FQJ0-F1
#
_entry.id   AF-A0A6L8FQJ0-F1
#
_cell.length_a   1.000
_cell.length_b   1.000
_cell.length_c   1.000
_cell.angle_alpha   90.00
_cell.angle_beta   90.00
_cell.angle_gamma   90.00
#
_symmetry.space_group_name_H-M   'P 1'
#
loop_
_entity.id
_entity.type
_entity.pdbx_description
1 polymer ?
#
loop_
_entity_poly.entity_id
_entity_poly.type
_entity_poly.pdbx_seq_one_letter_code
_entity_poly.pdbx_strand_id
1 'polypeptide(L)'
;MLDAFDAVAAFASATALFVVNAVFVVFVLLRPRVRQPSSLAWILVIVVLPIAGIVLYLAVGEVRTGSRRKRRHRTIQKNIRAVVRKAWSATSRSTVVPWGTESIARLARLGDETQPRQGNRLALLATADSFLQALVADIDAAERHVHLLFYIYLDDDVGRAVASALIRARKREVPCRLLVDNVGSSDFLKSRLCRELRDEGVQVVAALPTRITQIVSIRFDMRNHRKIGVVDGRVGYTGSHNVASENFHPKPGFGPWVDATLRIEGPAVRDLQALFIEDWYMDTTENLDHMIAYTPEEHPDGRIVQIVGTGVNSQNQALVRVIQSAIHMAREELIMTTPYFVPDEGTLAAITTAAIRGVRTIIVVPARNDSPLVALASRSFYETLLDAGAEVHEYTSGLLHAKTITVDRDFALVSTANLDRRSFEINFEISTLIYDSDFASELRLLQMRYLEDCVTVDAARWAARRWPRRLAENVAGLVSALL
;
A
#
# COMPACT_ATOMS: atom_id res chain seq x y z
N MET A 1 -57.91 5.83 -24.42
CA MET A 1 -57.10 4.89 -25.22
C MET A 1 -55.61 5.18 -25.09
N LEU A 2 -55.20 6.46 -25.14
CA LEU A 2 -53.83 6.91 -24.83
C LEU A 2 -53.40 6.53 -23.40
N ASP A 3 -54.22 6.76 -22.37
CA ASP A 3 -53.87 6.42 -20.97
C ASP A 3 -53.62 4.92 -20.71
N ALA A 4 -54.34 4.05 -21.42
CA ALA A 4 -54.19 2.61 -21.29
C ALA A 4 -52.89 2.11 -21.97
N PHE A 5 -52.53 2.73 -23.10
CA PHE A 5 -51.27 2.44 -23.79
C PHE A 5 -50.07 2.90 -22.96
N ASP A 6 -50.14 4.10 -22.37
CA ASP A 6 -49.09 4.64 -21.50
C ASP A 6 -48.92 3.82 -20.22
N ALA A 7 -50.02 3.33 -19.63
CA ALA A 7 -49.98 2.43 -18.48
C ALA A 7 -49.32 1.08 -18.80
N VAL A 8 -49.64 0.49 -19.96
CA VAL A 8 -49.02 -0.75 -20.43
C VAL A 8 -47.54 -0.55 -20.73
N ALA A 9 -47.16 0.56 -21.38
CA ALA A 9 -45.77 0.89 -21.66
C ALA A 9 -44.96 1.13 -20.38
N ALA A 10 -45.54 1.81 -19.38
CA ALA A 10 -44.92 2.02 -18.08
C ALA A 10 -44.71 0.70 -17.32
N PHE A 11 -45.72 -0.18 -17.32
CA PHE A 11 -45.62 -1.50 -16.68
C PHE A 11 -44.58 -2.40 -17.36
N ALA A 12 -44.55 -2.42 -18.69
CA ALA A 12 -43.55 -3.16 -19.46
C ALA A 12 -42.13 -2.63 -19.18
N SER A 13 -41.95 -1.31 -19.11
CA SER A 13 -40.67 -0.68 -18.80
C SER A 13 -40.19 -0.99 -17.37
N ALA A 14 -41.09 -0.92 -16.38
CA ALA A 14 -40.79 -1.28 -15.00
C ALA A 14 -40.41 -2.77 -14.86
N THR A 15 -41.13 -3.64 -15.56
CA THR A 15 -40.86 -5.08 -15.60
C THR A 15 -39.50 -5.37 -16.25
N ALA A 16 -39.19 -4.72 -17.38
CA ALA A 16 -37.91 -4.86 -18.06
C ALA A 16 -36.75 -4.40 -17.15
N LEU A 17 -36.90 -3.25 -16.47
CA LEU A 17 -35.89 -2.76 -15.53
C LEU A 17 -35.70 -3.73 -14.37
N PHE A 18 -36.79 -4.28 -13.80
CA PHE A 18 -36.71 -5.28 -12.74
C PHE A 18 -35.97 -6.54 -13.19
N VAL A 19 -36.28 -7.06 -14.37
CA VAL A 19 -35.59 -8.23 -14.95
C VAL A 19 -34.11 -7.94 -15.16
N VAL A 20 -33.75 -6.78 -15.70
CA VAL A 20 -32.34 -6.37 -15.86
C VAL A 20 -31.63 -6.35 -14.51
N ASN A 21 -32.26 -5.79 -13.47
CA ASN A 21 -31.67 -5.76 -12.12
C ASN A 21 -31.49 -7.16 -11.54
N ALA A 22 -32.50 -8.02 -11.66
CA ALA A 22 -32.42 -9.40 -11.19
C ALA A 22 -31.28 -10.15 -11.90
N VAL A 23 -31.12 -9.97 -13.21
CA VAL A 23 -30.01 -10.54 -13.98
C VAL A 23 -28.67 -10.02 -13.46
N PHE A 24 -28.53 -8.72 -13.17
CA PHE A 24 -27.30 -8.16 -12.61
C PHE A 24 -27.01 -8.65 -11.18
N VAL A 25 -28.02 -8.81 -10.33
CA VAL A 25 -27.87 -9.40 -8.99
C VAL A 25 -27.39 -10.85 -9.09
N VAL A 26 -28.02 -11.66 -9.95
CA VAL A 26 -27.57 -13.04 -10.22
C VAL A 26 -26.15 -13.04 -10.79
N PHE A 27 -25.83 -12.12 -11.69
CA PHE A 27 -24.47 -11.97 -12.21
C PHE A 27 -23.45 -11.64 -11.12
N VAL A 28 -23.77 -10.77 -10.16
CA VAL A 28 -22.91 -10.47 -9.00
C VAL A 28 -22.73 -11.71 -8.13
N LEU A 29 -23.81 -12.46 -7.85
CA LEU A 29 -23.79 -13.66 -7.02
C LEU A 29 -23.00 -14.83 -7.65
N LEU A 30 -23.09 -15.00 -8.97
CA LEU A 30 -22.39 -16.06 -9.69
C LEU A 30 -20.88 -15.78 -9.86
N ARG A 31 -20.38 -14.63 -9.41
CA ARG A 31 -18.96 -14.27 -9.57
C ARG A 31 -18.09 -14.94 -8.48
N PRO A 32 -17.14 -15.81 -8.87
CA PRO A 32 -16.43 -16.70 -7.94
C PRO A 32 -15.41 -16.02 -7.01
N ARG A 33 -15.36 -14.68 -6.91
CA ARG A 33 -14.23 -13.95 -6.30
C ARG A 33 -14.57 -12.67 -5.54
N VAL A 34 -15.83 -12.28 -5.44
CA VAL A 34 -16.20 -11.12 -4.63
C VAL A 34 -16.48 -11.62 -3.21
N ARG A 35 -15.73 -11.13 -2.22
CA ARG A 35 -15.98 -11.46 -0.81
C ARG A 35 -17.42 -11.07 -0.45
N GLN A 36 -18.08 -11.91 0.35
CA GLN A 36 -19.51 -11.80 0.66
C GLN A 36 -19.95 -10.38 1.08
N PRO A 37 -19.20 -9.63 1.93
CA PRO A 37 -19.62 -8.27 2.33
C PRO A 37 -19.67 -7.26 1.17
N SER A 38 -18.71 -7.29 0.24
CA SER A 38 -18.72 -6.38 -0.91
C SER A 38 -19.80 -6.75 -1.93
N SER A 39 -20.04 -8.04 -2.16
CA SER A 39 -21.13 -8.49 -3.04
C SER A 39 -22.47 -8.01 -2.55
N LEU A 40 -22.74 -8.15 -1.24
CA LEU A 40 -23.99 -7.71 -0.63
C LEU A 40 -24.16 -6.19 -0.71
N ALA A 41 -23.10 -5.41 -0.45
CA ALA A 41 -23.13 -3.97 -0.58
C ALA A 41 -23.45 -3.53 -2.03
N TRP A 42 -22.86 -4.19 -3.04
CA TRP A 42 -23.17 -3.91 -4.44
C TRP A 42 -24.57 -4.35 -4.86
N ILE A 43 -25.05 -5.50 -4.37
CA ILE A 43 -26.42 -5.95 -4.60
C ILE A 43 -27.40 -4.92 -4.04
N LEU A 44 -27.16 -4.41 -2.82
CA LEU A 44 -27.99 -3.38 -2.22
C LEU A 44 -28.00 -2.10 -3.06
N VAL A 45 -26.83 -1.63 -3.51
CA VAL A 45 -26.72 -0.44 -4.38
C VAL A 45 -27.47 -0.65 -5.70
N ILE A 46 -27.37 -1.82 -6.33
CA ILE A 46 -28.10 -2.16 -7.56
C ILE A 46 -29.62 -2.17 -7.30
N VAL A 47 -30.07 -2.79 -6.21
CA VAL A 47 -31.50 -2.88 -5.87
C VAL A 47 -32.10 -1.50 -5.55
N VAL A 48 -31.39 -0.67 -4.78
CA VAL A 48 -31.86 0.66 -4.37
C VAL A 48 -31.76 1.68 -5.52
N LEU A 49 -30.70 1.57 -6.34
CA LEU A 49 -30.46 2.45 -7.48
C LEU A 49 -30.32 1.62 -8.76
N PRO A 50 -31.43 1.16 -9.37
CA PRO A 50 -31.42 0.24 -10.50
C PRO A 50 -30.44 0.56 -11.63
N ILE A 51 -30.56 1.74 -12.23
CA ILE A 51 -29.72 2.12 -13.38
C ILE A 51 -28.35 2.59 -12.90
N ALA A 52 -28.31 3.51 -11.93
CA ALA A 52 -27.06 4.10 -11.46
C ALA A 52 -26.16 3.06 -10.75
N GLY A 53 -26.73 2.15 -9.97
CA GLY A 53 -26.05 1.08 -9.28
C GLY A 53 -25.43 0.05 -10.22
N ILE A 54 -26.11 -0.31 -11.32
CA ILE A 54 -25.51 -1.14 -12.38
C ILE A 54 -24.32 -0.43 -13.02
N VAL A 55 -24.47 0.86 -13.37
CA VAL A 55 -23.39 1.66 -13.96
C VAL A 55 -22.19 1.75 -13.01
N LEU A 56 -22.44 2.03 -11.72
CA LEU A 56 -21.40 2.09 -10.68
C LEU A 56 -20.72 0.73 -10.47
N TYR A 57 -21.48 -0.36 -10.42
CA TYR A 57 -20.93 -1.72 -10.28
C TYR A 57 -20.05 -2.08 -11.47
N LEU A 58 -20.49 -1.76 -12.69
CA LEU A 58 -19.72 -2.03 -13.89
C LEU A 58 -18.42 -1.21 -13.97
N ALA A 59 -18.40 -0.02 -13.36
CA ALA A 59 -17.24 0.87 -13.33
C ALA A 59 -16.23 0.50 -12.22
N VAL A 60 -16.70 0.18 -11.01
CA VAL A 60 -15.84 0.05 -9.80
C VAL A 60 -16.03 -1.28 -9.07
N GLY A 61 -17.18 -1.93 -9.20
CA GLY A 61 -17.52 -3.09 -8.38
C GLY A 61 -16.74 -4.37 -8.68
N GLU A 62 -16.16 -4.50 -9.88
CA GLU A 62 -15.36 -5.65 -10.27
C GLU A 62 -13.88 -5.31 -10.39
N VAL A 63 -13.02 -6.09 -9.71
CA VAL A 63 -11.56 -6.04 -9.90
C VAL A 63 -11.19 -6.67 -11.25
N ARG A 64 -11.32 -5.90 -12.33
CA ARG A 64 -10.90 -6.29 -13.68
C ARG A 64 -9.47 -5.82 -13.90
N THR A 65 -8.51 -6.73 -14.12
CA THR A 65 -7.15 -6.34 -14.55
C THR A 65 -6.94 -6.43 -16.05
N GLY A 66 -7.91 -6.99 -16.79
CA GLY A 66 -7.77 -7.38 -18.19
C GLY A 66 -6.94 -8.67 -18.34
N SER A 67 -7.49 -9.69 -18.99
CA SER A 67 -6.85 -11.01 -19.15
C SER A 67 -5.46 -10.94 -19.80
N ARG A 68 -5.27 -10.03 -20.76
CA ARG A 68 -3.98 -9.77 -21.42
C ARG A 68 -2.92 -9.22 -20.47
N ARG A 69 -3.26 -8.19 -19.69
CA ARG A 69 -2.33 -7.59 -18.71
C ARG A 69 -1.96 -8.58 -17.63
N LYS A 70 -2.93 -9.36 -17.13
CA LYS A 70 -2.69 -10.43 -16.16
C LYS A 70 -1.76 -11.52 -16.70
N ARG A 71 -1.95 -11.94 -17.96
CA ARG A 71 -1.06 -12.91 -18.62
C ARG A 71 0.35 -12.34 -18.77
N ARG A 72 0.47 -11.10 -19.24
CA ARG A 72 1.76 -10.40 -19.37
C ARG A 72 2.49 -10.32 -18.03
N HIS A 73 1.81 -9.87 -16.97
CA HIS A 73 2.38 -9.78 -15.63
C HIS A 73 2.87 -11.13 -15.11
N ARG A 74 2.06 -12.20 -15.26
CA ARG A 74 2.47 -13.56 -14.87
C ARG A 74 3.72 -14.03 -15.62
N THR A 75 3.83 -13.70 -16.91
CA THR A 75 5.02 -14.04 -17.71
C THR A 75 6.25 -13.27 -17.24
N ILE A 76 6.13 -11.95 -17.06
CA ILE A 76 7.21 -11.10 -16.55
C ILE A 76 7.68 -11.60 -15.19
N GLN A 77 6.75 -11.73 -14.25
CA GLN A 77 7.03 -12.20 -12.90
C GLN A 77 7.70 -13.57 -12.89
N LYS A 78 7.23 -14.53 -13.71
CA LYS A 78 7.89 -15.84 -13.84
C LYS A 78 9.34 -15.73 -14.32
N ASN A 79 9.60 -14.87 -15.31
CA ASN A 79 10.93 -14.67 -15.87
C ASN A 79 11.86 -13.99 -14.87
N ILE A 80 11.43 -12.88 -14.27
CA ILE A 80 12.18 -12.14 -13.25
C ILE A 80 12.52 -13.05 -12.07
N ARG A 81 11.54 -13.82 -11.56
CA ARG A 81 11.77 -14.79 -10.48
C ARG A 81 12.78 -15.87 -10.85
N ALA A 82 12.79 -16.34 -12.10
CA ALA A 82 13.79 -17.30 -12.55
C ALA A 82 15.21 -16.69 -12.52
N VAL A 83 15.35 -15.42 -12.93
CA VAL A 83 16.62 -14.67 -12.86
C VAL A 83 17.05 -14.48 -11.41
N VAL A 84 16.15 -14.01 -10.53
CA VAL A 84 16.41 -13.84 -9.10
C VAL A 84 16.83 -15.16 -8.45
N ARG A 85 16.11 -16.25 -8.72
CA ARG A 85 16.44 -17.58 -8.18
C ARG A 85 17.82 -18.04 -8.63
N LYS A 86 18.18 -17.81 -9.91
CA LYS A 86 19.52 -18.12 -10.42
C LYS A 86 20.60 -17.28 -9.73
N ALA A 87 20.38 -15.97 -9.58
CA ALA A 87 21.31 -15.06 -8.91
C ALA A 87 21.56 -15.47 -7.45
N TRP A 88 20.50 -15.89 -6.74
CA TRP A 88 20.63 -16.41 -5.38
C TRP A 88 21.17 -17.83 -5.31
N SER A 89 20.90 -18.73 -6.26
CA SER A 89 21.46 -20.08 -6.23
C SER A 89 23.00 -20.09 -6.27
N ALA A 90 23.61 -19.04 -6.82
CA ALA A 90 25.05 -18.84 -6.83
C ALA A 90 25.63 -18.32 -5.49
N THR A 91 24.79 -17.81 -4.58
CA THR A 91 25.21 -17.06 -3.38
C THR A 91 24.50 -17.47 -2.08
N SER A 92 23.46 -18.30 -2.15
CA SER A 92 22.53 -18.51 -1.03
C SER A 92 23.05 -19.50 0.02
N ARG A 93 23.27 -19.00 1.23
CA ARG A 93 23.12 -19.78 2.46
C ARG A 93 21.66 -19.71 2.91
N SER A 94 21.11 -20.83 3.38
CA SER A 94 19.77 -20.85 3.99
C SER A 94 19.76 -19.92 5.20
N THR A 95 19.04 -18.80 5.11
CA THR A 95 18.83 -17.90 6.26
C THR A 95 17.82 -18.52 7.20
N VAL A 96 18.20 -18.65 8.48
CA VAL A 96 17.32 -19.11 9.56
C VAL A 96 16.74 -17.88 10.23
N VAL A 97 15.41 -17.73 10.18
CA VAL A 97 14.72 -16.65 10.89
C VAL A 97 14.62 -16.97 12.39
N PRO A 98 14.47 -15.98 13.27
CA PRO A 98 14.25 -16.20 14.69
C PRO A 98 13.07 -17.12 14.97
N TRP A 99 13.17 -17.89 16.05
CA TRP A 99 12.15 -18.87 16.43
C TRP A 99 10.77 -18.23 16.58
N GLY A 100 9.75 -18.91 16.07
CA GLY A 100 8.38 -18.44 16.08
C GLY A 100 8.00 -17.68 14.81
N THR A 101 8.95 -17.07 14.09
CA THR A 101 8.69 -16.24 12.89
C THR A 101 8.72 -17.01 11.56
N GLU A 102 8.91 -18.33 11.61
CA GLU A 102 9.00 -19.18 10.41
C GLU A 102 7.69 -19.20 9.60
N SER A 103 6.56 -19.11 10.29
CA SER A 103 5.23 -19.05 9.68
C SER A 103 5.07 -17.76 8.87
N ILE A 104 5.47 -16.62 9.44
CA ILE A 104 5.48 -15.30 8.79
C ILE A 104 6.35 -15.36 7.53
N ALA A 105 7.59 -15.83 7.66
CA ALA A 105 8.53 -15.93 6.55
C ALA A 105 8.03 -16.83 5.41
N ARG A 106 7.29 -17.89 5.75
CA ARG A 106 6.67 -18.80 4.77
C ARG A 106 5.46 -18.16 4.09
N LEU A 107 4.61 -17.44 4.82
CA LEU A 107 3.43 -16.76 4.28
C LEU A 107 3.83 -15.61 3.36
N ALA A 108 4.90 -14.88 3.70
CA ALA A 108 5.48 -13.81 2.89
C ALA A 108 5.83 -14.27 1.46
N ARG A 109 6.26 -15.53 1.28
CA ARG A 109 6.58 -16.13 -0.04
C ARG A 109 5.38 -16.16 -0.99
N LEU A 110 4.14 -16.07 -0.49
CA LEU A 110 2.94 -16.08 -1.32
C LEU A 110 2.79 -14.81 -2.17
N GLY A 111 3.43 -13.70 -1.79
CA GLY A 111 3.41 -12.46 -2.54
C GLY A 111 4.26 -12.57 -3.80
N ASP A 112 5.58 -12.66 -3.61
CA ASP A 112 6.59 -12.53 -4.65
C ASP A 112 7.66 -13.63 -4.68
N GLU A 113 7.48 -14.73 -3.94
CA GLU A 113 8.47 -15.82 -3.77
C GLU A 113 9.80 -15.38 -3.12
N THR A 114 9.87 -14.17 -2.57
CA THR A 114 11.04 -13.67 -1.84
C THR A 114 11.33 -14.49 -0.59
N GLN A 115 12.59 -14.46 -0.17
CA GLN A 115 13.07 -15.19 1.00
C GLN A 115 13.70 -14.21 1.98
N PRO A 116 13.73 -14.54 3.29
CA PRO A 116 14.55 -13.82 4.25
C PRO A 116 16.00 -13.75 3.78
N ARG A 117 16.58 -12.56 3.85
CA ARG A 117 17.96 -12.27 3.48
C ARG A 117 18.71 -11.83 4.72
N GLN A 118 19.78 -12.52 5.07
CA GLN A 118 20.72 -12.07 6.10
C GLN A 118 21.55 -10.88 5.59
N GLY A 119 22.09 -10.09 6.53
CA GLY A 119 23.21 -9.19 6.24
C GLY A 119 22.85 -7.82 5.68
N ASN A 120 21.71 -7.26 6.10
CA ASN A 120 21.25 -5.94 5.67
C ASN A 120 21.46 -4.88 6.76
N ARG A 121 22.07 -3.76 6.41
CA ARG A 121 22.08 -2.56 7.25
C ARG A 121 20.83 -1.74 6.94
N LEU A 122 20.12 -1.32 7.99
CA LEU A 122 18.92 -0.49 7.87
C LEU A 122 19.12 0.83 8.60
N ALA A 123 18.65 1.92 8.00
CA ALA A 123 18.46 3.19 8.66
C ALA A 123 16.97 3.60 8.56
N LEU A 124 16.37 3.93 9.70
CA LEU A 124 14.99 4.42 9.77
C LEU A 124 14.96 5.94 9.59
N LEU A 125 14.44 6.38 8.45
CA LEU A 125 14.27 7.79 8.08
C LEU A 125 12.84 8.20 8.46
N ALA A 126 12.71 8.89 9.58
CA ALA A 126 11.42 9.23 10.21
C ALA A 126 10.90 10.64 9.89
N THR A 127 11.65 11.43 9.11
CA THR A 127 11.27 12.77 8.65
C THR A 127 11.50 12.88 7.16
N ALA A 128 10.72 13.71 6.45
CA ALA A 128 10.90 13.89 5.01
C ALA A 128 12.24 14.54 4.70
N ASP A 129 12.75 15.43 5.56
CA ASP A 129 14.07 16.03 5.42
C ASP A 129 15.19 14.98 5.45
N SER A 130 15.17 14.08 6.44
CA SER A 130 16.19 13.02 6.53
C SER A 130 16.09 12.04 5.35
N PHE A 131 14.87 11.75 4.89
CA PHE A 131 14.61 10.96 3.69
C PHE A 131 15.16 11.63 2.42
N LEU A 132 14.82 12.91 2.21
CA LEU A 132 15.23 13.67 1.03
C LEU A 132 16.74 13.83 0.98
N GLN A 133 17.37 14.22 2.09
CA GLN A 133 18.82 14.39 2.17
C GLN A 133 19.56 13.09 1.84
N ALA A 134 19.14 11.97 2.44
CA ALA A 134 19.73 10.67 2.15
C ALA A 134 19.53 10.28 0.68
N LEU A 135 18.31 10.39 0.16
CA LEU A 135 18.00 10.02 -1.22
C LEU A 135 18.80 10.86 -2.23
N VAL A 136 18.89 12.18 -2.04
CA VAL A 136 19.67 13.06 -2.90
C VAL A 136 21.16 12.73 -2.83
N ALA A 137 21.70 12.51 -1.64
CA ALA A 137 23.10 12.15 -1.46
C ALA A 137 23.46 10.85 -2.17
N ASP A 138 22.63 9.81 -2.04
CA ASP A 138 22.86 8.54 -2.72
C ASP A 138 22.68 8.66 -4.25
N ILE A 139 21.73 9.46 -4.75
CA ILE A 139 21.62 9.76 -6.19
C ILE A 139 22.86 10.51 -6.71
N ASP A 140 23.38 11.46 -5.93
CA ASP A 140 24.60 12.20 -6.30
C ASP A 140 25.85 11.31 -6.29
N ALA A 141 25.88 10.28 -5.45
CA ALA A 141 26.94 9.27 -5.40
C ALA A 141 26.79 8.14 -6.44
N ALA A 142 25.66 8.07 -7.16
CA ALA A 142 25.37 6.99 -8.09
C ALA A 142 26.38 6.93 -9.25
N GLU A 143 26.77 5.72 -9.63
CA GLU A 143 27.74 5.42 -10.71
C GLU A 143 27.15 4.56 -11.84
N ARG A 144 26.09 3.79 -11.60
CA ARG A 144 25.58 2.75 -12.53
C ARG A 144 24.14 2.95 -12.95
N HIS A 145 23.24 3.25 -12.02
CA HIS A 145 21.85 3.58 -12.33
C HIS A 145 21.11 4.12 -11.11
N VAL A 146 20.03 4.86 -11.38
CA VAL A 146 19.04 5.26 -10.38
C VAL A 146 17.66 4.83 -10.86
N HIS A 147 16.93 4.09 -10.03
CA HIS A 147 15.57 3.62 -10.28
C HIS A 147 14.65 4.10 -9.16
N LEU A 148 13.67 4.93 -9.51
CA LEU A 148 12.69 5.47 -8.57
C LEU A 148 11.28 5.08 -9.00
N LEU A 149 10.48 4.62 -8.06
CA LEU A 149 9.06 4.33 -8.22
C LEU A 149 8.29 4.96 -7.06
N PHE A 150 7.34 5.86 -7.35
CA PHE A 150 6.52 6.50 -6.31
C PHE A 150 5.05 6.63 -6.72
N TYR A 151 4.17 6.59 -5.71
CA TYR A 151 2.74 6.88 -5.91
C TYR A 151 2.51 8.37 -6.19
N ILE A 152 3.03 9.24 -5.31
CA ILE A 152 2.97 10.69 -5.46
C ILE A 152 4.37 11.24 -5.69
N TYR A 153 4.51 11.99 -6.78
CA TYR A 153 5.62 12.86 -7.10
C TYR A 153 5.03 14.21 -7.47
N LEU A 154 5.52 15.30 -6.87
CA LEU A 154 5.00 16.64 -7.08
C LEU A 154 6.04 17.57 -7.69
N ASP A 155 5.59 18.66 -8.31
CA ASP A 155 6.45 19.78 -8.71
C ASP A 155 6.51 20.82 -7.56
N ASP A 156 7.05 20.39 -6.43
CA ASP A 156 7.32 21.21 -5.25
C ASP A 156 8.83 21.26 -4.95
N ASP A 157 9.22 21.82 -3.81
CA ASP A 157 10.62 21.93 -3.39
C ASP A 157 11.31 20.57 -3.27
N VAL A 158 10.62 19.57 -2.69
CA VAL A 158 11.12 18.18 -2.56
C VAL A 158 11.27 17.54 -3.94
N GLY A 159 10.24 17.62 -4.78
CA GLY A 159 10.28 17.10 -6.14
C GLY A 159 11.36 17.75 -7.00
N ARG A 160 11.53 19.08 -6.91
CA ARG A 160 12.61 19.80 -7.62
C ARG A 160 13.99 19.41 -7.12
N ALA A 161 14.16 19.16 -5.82
CA ALA A 161 15.44 18.69 -5.27
C ALA A 161 15.82 17.30 -5.80
N VAL A 162 14.88 16.35 -5.78
CA VAL A 162 15.08 15.00 -6.35
C VAL A 162 15.33 15.09 -7.85
N ALA A 163 14.55 15.88 -8.59
CA ALA A 163 14.73 16.07 -10.03
C ALA A 163 16.11 16.64 -10.37
N SER A 164 16.57 17.63 -9.61
CA SER A 164 17.91 18.21 -9.76
C SER A 164 19.00 17.17 -9.54
N ALA A 165 18.85 16.28 -8.56
CA ALA A 165 19.79 15.18 -8.32
C ALA A 165 19.81 14.18 -9.49
N LEU A 166 18.64 13.81 -10.02
CA LEU A 166 18.54 12.94 -11.20
C LEU A 166 19.20 13.56 -12.43
N ILE A 167 19.02 14.86 -12.66
CA ILE A 167 19.66 15.60 -13.77
C ILE A 167 21.19 15.61 -13.57
N ARG A 168 21.68 15.84 -12.35
CA ARG A 168 23.13 15.76 -12.06
C ARG A 168 23.67 14.35 -12.34
N ALA A 169 22.94 13.30 -11.97
CA ALA A 169 23.32 11.92 -12.28
C ALA A 169 23.33 11.65 -13.79
N ARG A 170 22.31 12.13 -14.53
CA ARG A 170 22.29 12.03 -16.00
C ARG A 170 23.46 12.74 -16.68
N LYS A 171 23.88 13.89 -16.16
CA LYS A 171 25.07 14.62 -16.66
C LYS A 171 26.38 13.86 -16.46
N ARG A 172 26.42 12.93 -15.50
CA ARG A 172 27.50 11.94 -15.31
C ARG A 172 27.24 10.64 -16.10
N GLU A 173 26.32 10.67 -17.04
CA GLU A 173 25.87 9.55 -17.89
C GLU A 173 25.18 8.39 -17.17
N VAL A 174 24.92 8.49 -15.86
CA VAL A 174 24.25 7.46 -15.05
C VAL A 174 22.78 7.30 -15.46
N PRO A 175 22.33 6.15 -15.99
CA PRO A 175 20.94 5.92 -16.39
C PRO A 175 19.96 6.17 -15.23
N CYS A 176 18.98 7.03 -15.44
CA CYS A 176 17.96 7.36 -14.43
C CYS A 176 16.57 7.01 -14.95
N ARG A 177 15.82 6.20 -14.20
CA ARG A 177 14.45 5.79 -14.51
C ARG A 177 13.51 6.19 -13.38
N LEU A 178 12.48 6.93 -13.72
CA LEU A 178 11.45 7.39 -12.80
C LEU A 178 10.10 6.84 -13.26
N LEU A 179 9.51 5.96 -12.46
CA LEU A 179 8.18 5.42 -12.63
C LEU A 179 7.24 6.08 -11.61
N VAL A 180 6.15 6.69 -12.06
CA VAL A 180 5.19 7.34 -11.15
C VAL A 180 3.77 6.88 -11.44
N ASP A 181 2.93 6.74 -10.41
CA ASP A 181 1.52 6.41 -10.62
C ASP A 181 0.81 7.49 -11.44
N ASN A 182 0.08 7.07 -12.47
CA ASN A 182 -0.56 7.99 -13.40
C ASN A 182 -1.60 8.93 -12.76
N VAL A 183 -2.24 8.51 -11.66
CA VAL A 183 -3.27 9.32 -10.99
C VAL A 183 -2.68 10.07 -9.80
N GLY A 184 -1.90 9.39 -8.95
CA GLY A 184 -1.23 10.02 -7.80
C GLY A 184 -0.27 11.13 -8.20
N SER A 185 0.35 11.03 -9.39
CA SER A 185 1.32 12.01 -9.91
C SER A 185 0.84 12.71 -11.19
N SER A 186 -0.48 12.81 -11.39
CA SER A 186 -1.04 13.31 -12.66
C SER A 186 -0.69 14.77 -12.96
N ASP A 187 -0.56 15.61 -11.93
CA ASP A 187 -0.17 17.01 -12.08
C ASP A 187 1.31 17.14 -12.40
N PHE A 188 2.17 16.38 -11.71
CA PHE A 188 3.60 16.28 -12.06
C PHE A 188 3.81 15.81 -13.49
N LEU A 189 3.08 14.79 -13.95
CA LEU A 189 3.23 14.27 -15.31
C LEU A 189 2.94 15.32 -16.41
N LYS A 190 2.15 16.35 -16.09
CA LYS A 190 1.82 17.50 -16.97
C LYS A 190 2.68 18.74 -16.70
N SER A 191 3.49 18.72 -15.65
CA SER A 191 4.27 19.87 -15.17
C SER A 191 5.44 20.25 -16.09
N ARG A 192 6.03 21.41 -15.84
CA ARG A 192 7.29 21.81 -16.47
C ARG A 192 8.44 20.92 -16.01
N LEU A 193 8.49 20.56 -14.73
CA LEU A 193 9.54 19.72 -14.15
C LEU A 193 9.66 18.34 -14.84
N CYS A 194 8.52 17.71 -15.15
CA CYS A 194 8.51 16.43 -15.87
C CYS A 194 9.06 16.55 -17.31
N ARG A 195 8.78 17.67 -18.00
CA ARG A 195 9.37 17.94 -19.33
C ARG A 195 10.87 18.13 -19.22
N GLU A 196 11.32 18.95 -18.28
CA GLU A 196 12.74 19.19 -18.02
C GLU A 196 13.51 17.89 -17.72
N LEU A 197 12.97 17.01 -16.87
CA LEU A 197 13.56 15.69 -16.62
C LEU A 197 13.74 14.87 -17.89
N ARG A 198 12.72 14.84 -18.76
CA ARG A 198 12.77 14.11 -20.04
C ARG A 198 13.77 14.73 -21.01
N ASP A 199 13.82 16.06 -21.08
CA ASP A 199 14.72 16.81 -21.96
C ASP A 199 16.20 16.59 -21.55
N GLU A 200 16.47 16.48 -20.25
CA GLU A 200 17.79 16.13 -19.69
C GLU A 200 18.07 14.60 -19.72
N GLY A 201 17.20 13.81 -20.35
CA GLY A 201 17.42 12.39 -20.61
C GLY A 201 17.09 11.44 -19.45
N VAL A 202 16.34 11.87 -18.44
CA VAL A 202 15.73 10.97 -17.44
C VAL A 202 14.54 10.26 -18.05
N GLN A 203 14.47 8.94 -17.90
CA GLN A 203 13.34 8.15 -18.42
C GLN A 203 12.16 8.23 -17.45
N VAL A 204 11.18 9.10 -17.75
CA VAL A 204 9.98 9.28 -16.92
C VAL A 204 8.77 8.56 -17.53
N VAL A 205 8.26 7.54 -16.84
CA VAL A 205 7.15 6.68 -17.27
C VAL A 205 5.99 6.75 -16.27
N ALA A 206 4.75 6.73 -16.79
CA ALA A 206 3.55 6.64 -15.97
C ALA A 206 3.13 5.17 -15.78
N ALA A 207 3.05 4.71 -14.54
CA ALA A 207 2.55 3.39 -14.18
C ALA A 207 1.02 3.36 -14.28
N LEU A 208 0.47 2.20 -14.68
CA LEU A 208 -0.99 2.00 -14.79
C LEU A 208 -1.70 3.15 -15.57
N PRO A 209 -1.27 3.50 -16.78
CA PRO A 209 -1.87 4.61 -17.51
C PRO A 209 -3.37 4.38 -17.73
N THR A 210 -4.20 5.33 -17.30
CA THR A 210 -5.66 5.23 -17.44
C THR A 210 -6.09 5.76 -18.81
N ARG A 211 -6.29 4.87 -19.79
CA ARG A 211 -6.92 5.27 -21.07
C ARG A 211 -8.43 5.13 -20.98
N ILE A 212 -9.18 6.06 -21.57
CA ILE A 212 -10.66 6.03 -21.62
C ILE A 212 -11.16 4.71 -22.23
N THR A 213 -10.46 4.19 -23.24
CA THR A 213 -10.77 2.90 -23.89
C THR A 213 -10.58 1.68 -22.99
N GLN A 214 -9.94 1.83 -21.82
CA GLN A 214 -9.67 0.77 -20.88
C GLN A 214 -10.67 0.72 -19.71
N ILE A 215 -11.53 1.73 -19.53
CA ILE A 215 -12.51 1.84 -18.41
C ILE A 215 -13.42 0.61 -18.31
N VAL A 216 -13.78 0.00 -19.44
CA VAL A 216 -14.65 -1.19 -19.48
C VAL A 216 -13.89 -2.48 -19.14
N SER A 217 -12.55 -2.49 -19.32
CA SER A 217 -11.69 -3.70 -19.28
C SER A 217 -10.71 -3.77 -18.10
N ILE A 218 -10.43 -2.64 -17.45
CA ILE A 218 -9.52 -2.50 -16.32
C ILE A 218 -10.20 -1.62 -15.27
N ARG A 219 -10.19 -2.04 -14.00
CA ARG A 219 -10.65 -1.24 -12.86
C ARG A 219 -9.73 -0.01 -12.76
N PHE A 220 -10.27 1.15 -13.09
CA PHE A 220 -9.47 2.38 -13.26
C PHE A 220 -8.91 2.93 -11.94
N ASP A 221 -9.39 2.43 -10.80
CA ASP A 221 -8.98 2.84 -9.45
C ASP A 221 -7.84 1.99 -8.87
N MET A 222 -7.31 1.02 -9.63
CA MET A 222 -6.06 0.34 -9.27
C MET A 222 -4.88 1.33 -9.32
N ARG A 223 -4.04 1.30 -8.28
CA ARG A 223 -2.89 2.18 -8.14
C ARG A 223 -1.62 1.40 -7.85
N ASN A 224 -0.50 1.92 -8.34
CA ASN A 224 0.81 1.47 -7.89
C ASN A 224 1.18 2.33 -6.68
N HIS A 225 0.96 1.79 -5.49
CA HIS A 225 1.18 2.49 -4.25
C HIS A 225 2.55 2.18 -3.64
N ARG A 226 3.36 1.37 -4.35
CA ARG A 226 4.75 1.08 -4.00
C ARG A 226 5.60 2.35 -4.03
N LYS A 227 6.61 2.36 -3.19
CA LYS A 227 7.60 3.43 -3.05
C LYS A 227 8.94 2.72 -2.99
N ILE A 228 9.69 2.76 -4.10
CA ILE A 228 10.94 2.04 -4.28
C ILE A 228 11.98 3.02 -4.79
N GLY A 229 13.10 3.14 -4.10
CA GLY A 229 14.32 3.73 -4.65
C GLY A 229 15.39 2.64 -4.73
N VAL A 230 16.11 2.53 -5.83
CA VAL A 230 17.30 1.69 -5.95
C VAL A 230 18.40 2.48 -6.63
N VAL A 231 19.55 2.58 -5.96
CA VAL A 231 20.76 3.21 -6.47
C VAL A 231 21.84 2.15 -6.63
N ASP A 232 22.31 1.96 -7.85
CA ASP A 232 23.37 1.03 -8.27
C ASP A 232 23.16 -0.45 -7.90
N GLY A 233 21.95 -0.81 -7.45
CA GLY A 233 21.68 -2.10 -6.83
C GLY A 233 22.35 -2.28 -5.45
N ARG A 234 22.96 -1.22 -4.89
CA ARG A 234 23.64 -1.20 -3.59
C ARG A 234 22.76 -0.67 -2.47
N VAL A 235 22.06 0.44 -2.73
CA VAL A 235 21.22 1.14 -1.76
C VAL A 235 19.78 1.04 -2.22
N GLY A 236 18.88 0.70 -1.30
CA GLY A 236 17.44 0.61 -1.52
C GLY A 236 16.66 1.51 -0.58
N TYR A 237 15.49 1.98 -1.02
CA TYR A 237 14.54 2.73 -0.21
C TYR A 237 13.15 2.14 -0.35
N THR A 238 12.44 2.00 0.77
CA THR A 238 11.02 1.66 0.77
C THR A 238 10.37 2.02 2.10
N GLY A 239 9.09 2.37 2.07
CA GLY A 239 8.34 2.82 3.24
C GLY A 239 7.24 3.79 2.83
N SER A 240 6.91 4.77 3.68
CA SER A 240 5.70 5.57 3.52
C SER A 240 5.89 6.91 2.79
N HIS A 241 7.10 7.50 2.81
CA HIS A 241 7.37 8.82 2.21
C HIS A 241 7.17 8.83 0.68
N ASN A 242 6.38 9.79 0.22
CA ASN A 242 6.29 10.17 -1.20
C ASN A 242 7.34 11.23 -1.56
N VAL A 243 7.48 11.54 -2.86
CA VAL A 243 8.27 12.70 -3.29
C VAL A 243 7.36 13.92 -3.31
N ALA A 244 7.09 14.42 -2.11
CA ALA A 244 6.20 15.52 -1.82
C ALA A 244 6.69 16.26 -0.57
N SER A 245 6.58 17.57 -0.57
CA SER A 245 6.83 18.41 0.61
C SER A 245 5.87 18.07 1.74
N GLU A 246 6.36 18.04 2.97
CA GLU A 246 5.50 17.94 4.16
C GLU A 246 4.50 19.12 4.25
N ASN A 247 4.87 20.25 3.62
CA ASN A 247 4.05 21.45 3.50
C ASN A 247 3.12 21.42 2.27
N PHE A 248 3.20 20.42 1.40
CA PHE A 248 2.32 20.33 0.25
C PHE A 248 0.92 19.91 0.71
N HIS A 249 -0.01 20.84 0.55
CA HIS A 249 -1.41 20.67 0.96
C HIS A 249 -2.32 20.57 -0.27
N PRO A 250 -2.90 19.41 -0.59
CA PRO A 250 -4.07 19.35 -1.46
C PRO A 250 -5.27 20.08 -0.85
N LYS A 251 -5.30 20.20 0.50
CA LYS A 251 -6.27 20.96 1.30
C LYS A 251 -5.54 21.60 2.49
N PRO A 252 -5.57 22.94 2.67
CA PRO A 252 -4.92 23.59 3.81
C PRO A 252 -5.50 23.06 5.13
N GLY A 253 -4.68 22.36 5.93
CA GLY A 253 -5.07 21.83 7.24
C GLY A 253 -4.67 20.37 7.57
N PHE A 254 -4.05 19.63 6.64
CA PHE A 254 -3.71 18.20 6.80
C PHE A 254 -2.20 17.89 6.70
N GLY A 255 -1.34 18.82 7.14
CA GLY A 255 0.10 18.60 7.29
C GLY A 255 0.60 19.04 8.67
N PRO A 256 1.87 18.73 9.01
CA PRO A 256 2.83 17.98 8.19
C PRO A 256 2.45 16.50 8.04
N TRP A 257 2.92 15.86 6.97
CA TRP A 257 2.85 14.40 6.83
C TRP A 257 3.94 13.77 7.67
N VAL A 258 3.57 12.81 8.51
CA VAL A 258 4.51 12.09 9.38
C VAL A 258 4.61 10.66 8.87
N ASP A 259 5.73 10.37 8.20
CA ASP A 259 5.99 9.11 7.50
C ASP A 259 7.24 8.42 8.06
N ALA A 260 7.47 7.17 7.65
CA ALA A 260 8.67 6.42 7.96
C ALA A 260 9.15 5.64 6.74
N THR A 261 10.43 5.77 6.39
CA THR A 261 11.06 5.05 5.27
C THR A 261 12.34 4.39 5.70
N LEU A 262 12.61 3.20 5.15
CA LEU A 262 13.87 2.50 5.34
C LEU A 262 14.82 2.87 4.22
N ARG A 263 16.07 3.16 4.57
CA ARG A 263 17.22 3.03 3.69
C ARG A 263 17.91 1.71 4.00
N ILE A 264 18.12 0.90 2.98
CA ILE A 264 18.60 -0.48 3.05
C ILE A 264 19.90 -0.59 2.28
N GLU A 265 20.94 -1.10 2.92
CA GLU A 265 22.15 -1.57 2.25
C GLU A 265 22.28 -3.07 2.48
N GLY A 266 22.40 -3.84 1.40
CA GLY A 266 22.65 -5.27 1.48
C GLY A 266 21.75 -6.14 0.60
N PRO A 267 21.76 -7.47 0.84
CA PRO A 267 21.10 -8.48 0.01
C PRO A 267 19.65 -8.19 -0.40
N ALA A 268 18.84 -7.58 0.46
CA ALA A 268 17.43 -7.26 0.20
C ALA A 268 17.23 -6.22 -0.92
N VAL A 269 18.25 -5.42 -1.25
CA VAL A 269 18.18 -4.44 -2.35
C VAL A 269 18.00 -5.12 -3.71
N ARG A 270 18.48 -6.36 -3.89
CA ARG A 270 18.22 -7.13 -5.10
C ARG A 270 16.72 -7.45 -5.27
N ASP A 271 16.03 -7.75 -4.17
CA ASP A 271 14.60 -8.06 -4.22
C ASP A 271 13.79 -6.78 -4.52
N LEU A 272 14.20 -5.61 -3.98
CA LEU A 272 13.65 -4.30 -4.36
C LEU A 272 13.86 -3.99 -5.86
N GLN A 273 15.08 -4.23 -6.37
CA GLN A 273 15.42 -4.04 -7.78
C GLN A 273 14.57 -4.94 -8.68
N ALA A 274 14.37 -6.21 -8.30
CA ALA A 274 13.55 -7.13 -9.06
C ALA A 274 12.08 -6.66 -9.14
N LEU A 275 11.53 -6.16 -8.03
CA LEU A 275 10.18 -5.58 -8.02
C LEU A 275 10.06 -4.32 -8.88
N PHE A 276 11.06 -3.43 -8.82
CA PHE A 276 11.11 -2.27 -9.72
C PHE A 276 11.11 -2.69 -11.19
N ILE A 277 11.97 -3.64 -11.57
CA ILE A 277 12.09 -4.12 -12.95
C ILE A 277 10.78 -4.79 -13.41
N GLU A 278 10.13 -5.56 -12.53
CA GLU A 278 8.82 -6.16 -12.80
C GLU A 278 7.78 -5.08 -13.15
N ASP A 279 7.70 -4.00 -12.37
CA ASP A 279 6.78 -2.89 -12.62
C ASP A 279 7.19 -2.09 -13.88
N TRP A 280 8.48 -1.86 -14.09
CA TRP A 280 9.00 -1.19 -15.28
C TRP A 280 8.62 -1.94 -16.56
N TYR A 281 8.73 -3.28 -16.58
CA TYR A 281 8.37 -4.11 -17.73
C TYR A 281 6.86 -4.16 -17.99
N MET A 282 6.04 -3.86 -16.99
CA MET A 282 4.59 -3.83 -17.20
C MET A 282 4.19 -2.69 -18.12
N ASP A 283 4.88 -1.55 -18.00
CA ASP A 283 4.55 -0.30 -18.69
C ASP A 283 5.59 0.10 -19.76
N THR A 284 6.71 -0.64 -19.89
CA THR A 284 7.74 -0.45 -20.93
C THR A 284 8.09 -1.75 -21.68
N THR A 285 9.00 -1.69 -22.65
CA THR A 285 9.54 -2.85 -23.40
C THR A 285 11.05 -3.04 -23.22
N GLU A 286 11.69 -2.23 -22.38
CA GLU A 286 13.13 -2.30 -22.12
C GLU A 286 13.45 -3.53 -21.26
N ASN A 287 14.51 -4.28 -21.59
CA ASN A 287 14.97 -5.40 -20.76
C ASN A 287 16.13 -4.96 -19.83
N LEU A 288 15.90 -5.07 -18.53
CA LEU A 288 16.80 -4.76 -17.42
C LEU A 288 17.20 -6.01 -16.61
N ASP A 289 16.93 -7.23 -17.09
CA ASP A 289 17.15 -8.48 -16.33
C ASP A 289 18.60 -8.62 -15.85
N HIS A 290 19.55 -8.15 -16.67
CA HIS A 290 20.99 -8.17 -16.36
C HIS A 290 21.33 -7.37 -15.09
N MET A 291 20.53 -6.38 -14.71
CA MET A 291 20.77 -5.57 -13.50
C MET A 291 20.47 -6.33 -12.21
N ILE A 292 19.69 -7.41 -12.27
CA ILE A 292 19.41 -8.29 -11.12
C ILE A 292 20.64 -9.15 -10.76
N ALA A 293 21.54 -9.37 -11.72
CA ALA A 293 22.73 -10.17 -11.52
C ALA A 293 23.75 -9.53 -10.58
N TYR A 294 23.63 -8.21 -10.32
CA TYR A 294 24.45 -7.56 -9.30
C TYR A 294 24.27 -8.26 -7.94
N THR A 295 25.38 -8.44 -7.23
CA THR A 295 25.38 -9.03 -5.89
C THR A 295 25.64 -7.93 -4.88
N PRO A 296 24.61 -7.50 -4.13
CA PRO A 296 24.80 -6.56 -3.03
C PRO A 296 25.79 -7.13 -2.01
N GLU A 297 26.57 -6.24 -1.40
CA GLU A 297 27.49 -6.59 -0.32
C GLU A 297 26.71 -7.09 0.90
N GLU A 298 27.12 -8.21 1.49
CA GLU A 298 26.53 -8.73 2.71
C GLU A 298 27.28 -8.14 3.91
N HIS A 299 26.56 -7.56 4.86
CA HIS A 299 27.14 -7.10 6.12
C HIS A 299 27.07 -8.26 7.14
N PRO A 300 28.19 -8.75 7.70
CA PRO A 300 28.18 -9.92 8.59
C PRO A 300 27.21 -9.81 9.78
N ASP A 301 27.16 -8.63 10.40
CA ASP A 301 26.25 -8.31 11.53
C ASP A 301 24.94 -7.65 11.07
N GLY A 302 24.62 -7.77 9.78
CA GLY A 302 23.42 -7.17 9.21
C GLY A 302 22.16 -7.98 9.53
N ARG A 303 21.02 -7.29 9.50
CA ARG A 303 19.72 -7.80 9.93
C ARG A 303 19.10 -8.72 8.89
N ILE A 304 18.20 -9.60 9.36
CA ILE A 304 17.38 -10.44 8.48
C ILE A 304 16.19 -9.63 7.96
N VAL A 305 16.11 -9.50 6.64
CA VAL A 305 15.07 -8.72 5.95
C VAL A 305 14.39 -9.55 4.88
N GLN A 306 13.08 -9.43 4.77
CA GLN A 306 12.31 -10.00 3.65
C GLN A 306 11.43 -8.91 3.04
N ILE A 307 11.59 -8.69 1.74
CA ILE A 307 10.75 -7.79 0.95
C ILE A 307 9.53 -8.56 0.47
N VAL A 308 8.33 -7.98 0.57
CA VAL A 308 7.09 -8.61 0.10
C VAL A 308 6.33 -7.63 -0.77
N GLY A 309 6.35 -7.86 -2.08
CA GLY A 309 5.50 -7.20 -3.06
C GLY A 309 4.12 -7.87 -3.18
N THR A 310 3.06 -7.09 -3.11
CA THR A 310 1.68 -7.51 -3.42
C THR A 310 1.08 -6.64 -4.53
N GLY A 311 -0.03 -7.07 -5.12
CA GLY A 311 -0.71 -6.44 -6.24
C GLY A 311 -1.68 -7.39 -6.96
N VAL A 312 -2.70 -6.88 -7.64
CA VAL A 312 -3.91 -7.63 -8.11
C VAL A 312 -3.66 -8.92 -8.91
N ASN A 313 -2.46 -9.09 -9.45
CA ASN A 313 -2.06 -10.29 -10.18
C ASN A 313 -1.27 -11.32 -9.34
N SER A 314 -0.76 -10.91 -8.17
CA SER A 314 -0.18 -11.74 -7.11
C SER A 314 -1.27 -12.26 -6.16
N GLN A 315 -0.96 -13.22 -5.28
CA GLN A 315 -1.89 -13.60 -4.22
C GLN A 315 -1.94 -12.47 -3.18
N ASN A 316 -2.74 -11.43 -3.45
CA ASN A 316 -2.87 -10.22 -2.62
C ASN A 316 -3.09 -10.46 -1.12
N GLN A 317 -3.57 -11.65 -0.75
CA GLN A 317 -3.74 -12.06 0.63
C GLN A 317 -2.41 -12.35 1.35
N ALA A 318 -1.25 -12.35 0.68
CA ALA A 318 0.03 -12.63 1.33
C ALA A 318 0.31 -11.66 2.49
N LEU A 319 0.19 -10.35 2.24
CA LEU A 319 0.39 -9.34 3.27
C LEU A 319 -0.63 -9.45 4.40
N VAL A 320 -1.91 -9.65 4.08
CA VAL A 320 -2.97 -9.85 5.10
C VAL A 320 -2.65 -11.04 6.00
N ARG A 321 -2.22 -12.16 5.41
CA ARG A 321 -1.84 -13.37 6.18
C ARG A 321 -0.58 -13.15 7.01
N VAL A 322 0.39 -12.41 6.49
CA VAL A 322 1.59 -11.99 7.25
C VAL A 322 1.18 -11.16 8.47
N ILE A 323 0.36 -10.13 8.28
CA ILE A 323 -0.12 -9.25 9.36
C ILE A 323 -0.92 -10.06 10.39
N GLN A 324 -1.89 -10.86 9.96
CA GLN A 324 -2.70 -11.71 10.85
C GLN A 324 -1.84 -12.71 11.62
N SER A 325 -0.85 -13.35 10.97
CA SER A 325 0.08 -14.26 11.64
C SER A 325 0.93 -13.53 12.67
N ALA A 326 1.44 -12.33 12.35
CA ALA A 326 2.21 -11.52 13.28
C ALA A 326 1.37 -11.12 14.51
N ILE A 327 0.12 -10.71 14.31
CA ILE A 327 -0.81 -10.40 15.40
C ILE A 327 -1.07 -11.64 16.28
N HIS A 328 -1.31 -12.80 15.68
CA HIS A 328 -1.54 -14.03 16.44
C HIS A 328 -0.33 -14.49 17.22
N MET A 329 0.88 -14.20 16.74
CA MET A 329 2.12 -14.53 17.42
C MET A 329 2.45 -13.63 18.60
N ALA A 330 1.90 -12.41 18.65
CA ALA A 330 2.15 -11.47 19.73
C ALA A 330 1.85 -12.08 21.10
N ARG A 331 2.72 -11.84 22.07
CA ARG A 331 2.65 -12.36 23.45
C ARG A 331 2.62 -11.25 24.49
N GLU A 332 3.30 -10.14 24.24
CA GLU A 332 3.50 -9.05 25.18
C GLU A 332 2.91 -7.75 24.65
N GLU A 333 3.28 -7.35 23.42
CA GLU A 333 2.94 -6.04 22.88
C GLU A 333 2.75 -6.07 21.36
N LEU A 334 1.70 -5.39 20.89
CA LEU A 334 1.40 -5.15 19.49
C LEU A 334 1.16 -3.65 19.30
N ILE A 335 1.97 -3.00 18.46
CA ILE A 335 1.78 -1.59 18.13
C ILE A 335 1.61 -1.45 16.63
N MET A 336 0.50 -0.86 16.20
CA MET A 336 0.18 -0.64 14.79
C MET A 336 -0.03 0.84 14.54
N THR A 337 0.59 1.37 13.49
CA THR A 337 0.40 2.75 13.02
C THR A 337 -0.12 2.73 11.60
N THR A 338 -1.19 3.48 11.32
CA THR A 338 -1.75 3.57 9.97
C THR A 338 -2.58 4.85 9.79
N PRO A 339 -2.58 5.50 8.61
CA PRO A 339 -3.48 6.63 8.38
C PRO A 339 -4.93 6.19 8.20
N TYR A 340 -5.16 5.00 7.65
CA TYR A 340 -6.49 4.49 7.29
C TYR A 340 -6.67 3.12 7.94
N PHE A 341 -7.43 3.10 9.04
CA PHE A 341 -7.77 1.89 9.76
C PHE A 341 -9.18 1.42 9.35
N VAL A 342 -9.26 0.60 8.31
CA VAL A 342 -10.50 0.00 7.81
C VAL A 342 -10.22 -1.49 7.56
N PRO A 343 -9.88 -2.25 8.61
CA PRO A 343 -9.43 -3.63 8.46
C PRO A 343 -10.55 -4.53 7.93
N ASP A 344 -10.17 -5.64 7.29
CA ASP A 344 -11.12 -6.72 7.04
C ASP A 344 -11.48 -7.46 8.34
N GLU A 345 -12.59 -8.19 8.32
CA GLU A 345 -13.12 -8.92 9.48
C GLU A 345 -12.08 -9.83 10.14
N GLY A 346 -11.27 -10.53 9.35
CA GLY A 346 -10.24 -11.42 9.88
C GLY A 346 -9.12 -10.66 10.59
N THR A 347 -8.73 -9.49 10.08
CA THR A 347 -7.71 -8.65 10.70
C THR A 347 -8.24 -7.99 11.97
N LEU A 348 -9.48 -7.48 11.97
CA LEU A 348 -10.12 -6.95 13.17
C LEU A 348 -10.22 -8.03 14.27
N ALA A 349 -10.68 -9.23 13.91
CA ALA A 349 -10.78 -10.35 14.84
C ALA A 349 -9.42 -10.78 15.40
N ALA A 350 -8.35 -10.74 14.59
CA ALA A 350 -7.00 -11.02 15.07
C ALA A 350 -6.55 -9.98 16.10
N ILE A 351 -6.76 -8.69 15.83
CA ILE A 351 -6.39 -7.58 16.73
C ILE A 351 -7.15 -7.71 18.06
N THR A 352 -8.46 -7.88 18.02
CA THR A 352 -9.28 -8.01 19.24
C THR A 352 -8.92 -9.27 20.02
N THR A 353 -8.62 -10.38 19.33
CA THR A 353 -8.15 -11.62 19.98
C THR A 353 -6.82 -11.39 20.71
N ALA A 354 -5.88 -10.64 20.12
CA ALA A 354 -4.62 -10.30 20.80
C ALA A 354 -4.87 -9.48 22.07
N ALA A 355 -5.71 -8.45 22.00
CA ALA A 355 -6.08 -7.63 23.15
C ALA A 355 -6.76 -8.46 24.26
N ILE A 356 -7.74 -9.30 23.92
CA ILE A 356 -8.46 -10.18 24.87
C ILE A 356 -7.51 -11.19 25.54
N ARG A 357 -6.48 -11.65 24.81
CA ARG A 357 -5.43 -12.53 25.37
C ARG A 357 -4.51 -11.82 26.38
N GLY A 358 -4.65 -10.51 26.56
CA GLY A 358 -3.81 -9.71 27.45
C GLY A 358 -2.55 -9.14 26.79
N VAL A 359 -2.43 -9.23 25.45
CA VAL A 359 -1.35 -8.55 24.72
C VAL A 359 -1.64 -7.06 24.72
N ARG A 360 -0.68 -6.23 25.14
CA ARG A 360 -0.82 -4.78 25.10
C ARG A 360 -0.95 -4.32 23.64
N THR A 361 -2.16 -3.99 23.23
CA THR A 361 -2.49 -3.72 21.83
C THR A 361 -2.75 -2.23 21.63
N ILE A 362 -1.89 -1.56 20.88
CA ILE A 362 -1.91 -0.11 20.66
C ILE A 362 -2.13 0.18 19.18
N ILE A 363 -3.19 0.92 18.86
CA ILE A 363 -3.51 1.37 17.51
C ILE A 363 -3.35 2.89 17.45
N VAL A 364 -2.39 3.36 16.65
CA VAL A 364 -2.12 4.78 16.43
C VAL A 364 -2.62 5.19 15.06
N VAL A 365 -3.51 6.18 15.05
CA VAL A 365 -4.23 6.68 13.87
C VAL A 365 -4.26 8.19 13.88
N PRO A 366 -4.37 8.88 12.74
CA PRO A 366 -4.44 10.34 12.73
C PRO A 366 -5.78 10.85 13.26
N ALA A 367 -5.76 11.88 14.10
CA ALA A 367 -6.97 12.59 14.53
C ALA A 367 -7.68 13.26 13.34
N ARG A 368 -6.89 13.78 12.38
CA ARG A 368 -7.37 14.43 11.17
C ARG A 368 -6.97 13.63 9.95
N ASN A 369 -7.95 13.26 9.15
CA ASN A 369 -7.77 12.45 7.95
C ASN A 369 -8.17 13.26 6.72
N ASP A 370 -7.41 13.17 5.64
CA ASP A 370 -7.66 13.89 4.38
C ASP A 370 -8.92 13.40 3.62
N SER A 371 -9.44 12.23 4.01
CA SER A 371 -10.71 11.66 3.58
C SER A 371 -11.73 11.58 4.72
N PRO A 372 -12.75 12.46 4.77
CA PRO A 372 -13.76 12.46 5.83
C PRO A 372 -14.54 11.15 5.95
N LEU A 373 -14.82 10.49 4.82
CA LEU A 373 -15.55 9.22 4.80
C LEU A 373 -14.70 8.09 5.42
N VAL A 374 -13.40 8.04 5.10
CA VAL A 374 -12.48 7.08 5.71
C VAL A 374 -12.30 7.38 7.19
N ALA A 375 -12.29 8.66 7.59
CA ALA A 375 -12.25 9.07 8.98
C ALA A 375 -13.46 8.56 9.80
N LEU A 376 -14.65 8.60 9.20
CA LEU A 376 -15.88 8.07 9.82
C LEU A 376 -15.88 6.54 9.85
N ALA A 377 -15.47 5.89 8.75
CA ALA A 377 -15.39 4.43 8.67
C ALA A 377 -14.39 3.88 9.70
N SER A 378 -13.21 4.50 9.83
CA SER A 378 -12.20 4.13 10.83
C SER A 378 -12.76 4.17 12.26
N ARG A 379 -13.46 5.25 12.60
CA ARG A 379 -14.08 5.42 13.93
C ARG A 379 -15.23 4.46 14.21
N SER A 380 -15.83 3.84 13.20
CA SER A 380 -16.84 2.79 13.43
C SER A 380 -16.26 1.53 14.10
N PHE A 381 -14.95 1.30 13.99
CA PHE A 381 -14.29 0.13 14.58
C PHE A 381 -13.77 0.35 16.00
N TYR A 382 -13.72 1.61 16.47
CA TYR A 382 -13.10 1.92 17.76
C TYR A 382 -13.88 1.32 18.95
N GLU A 383 -15.22 1.26 18.88
CA GLU A 383 -16.02 0.65 19.96
C GLU A 383 -15.60 -0.82 20.16
N THR A 384 -15.51 -1.58 19.06
CA THR A 384 -15.05 -2.98 19.09
C THR A 384 -13.62 -3.16 19.61
N LEU A 385 -12.71 -2.23 19.28
CA LEU A 385 -11.33 -2.27 19.79
C LEU A 385 -11.27 -1.99 21.30
N LEU A 386 -11.94 -0.94 21.74
CA LEU A 386 -11.95 -0.50 23.14
C LEU A 386 -12.62 -1.56 24.04
N ASP A 387 -13.72 -2.17 23.58
CA ASP A 387 -14.39 -3.27 24.30
C ASP A 387 -13.49 -4.51 24.43
N ALA A 388 -12.61 -4.74 23.47
CA ALA A 388 -11.62 -5.83 23.52
C ALA A 388 -10.40 -5.51 24.40
N GLY A 389 -10.29 -4.28 24.93
CA GLY A 389 -9.17 -3.82 25.74
C GLY A 389 -7.98 -3.27 24.94
N ALA A 390 -8.14 -3.01 23.64
CA ALA A 390 -7.11 -2.34 22.85
C ALA A 390 -7.09 -0.82 23.13
N GLU A 391 -5.90 -0.24 23.10
CA GLU A 391 -5.69 1.20 23.23
C GLU A 391 -5.76 1.87 21.84
N VAL A 392 -6.63 2.86 21.67
CA VAL A 392 -6.71 3.66 20.43
C VAL A 392 -6.23 5.07 20.71
N HIS A 393 -5.28 5.55 19.91
CA HIS A 393 -4.62 6.84 20.08
C HIS A 393 -4.71 7.67 18.80
N GLU A 394 -5.29 8.86 18.89
CA GLU A 394 -5.45 9.80 17.77
C GLU A 394 -4.30 10.82 17.75
N TYR A 395 -3.39 10.71 16.79
CA TYR A 395 -2.25 11.62 16.58
C TYR A 395 -2.70 13.01 16.13
N THR A 396 -2.23 14.06 16.80
CA THR A 396 -2.75 15.42 16.61
C THR A 396 -1.81 16.38 15.87
N SER A 397 -0.50 16.11 15.88
CA SER A 397 0.54 17.00 15.36
C SER A 397 0.77 16.88 13.84
N GLY A 398 -0.27 16.53 13.06
CA GLY A 398 -0.20 16.38 11.60
C GLY A 398 -1.02 15.20 11.08
N LEU A 399 -0.77 14.80 9.82
CA LEU A 399 -1.31 13.58 9.25
C LEU A 399 -0.29 12.45 9.43
N LEU A 400 -0.51 11.61 10.45
CA LEU A 400 0.28 10.40 10.64
C LEU A 400 0.01 9.42 9.51
N HIS A 401 0.99 9.27 8.63
CA HIS A 401 0.91 8.51 7.40
C HIS A 401 1.91 7.36 7.35
N ALA A 402 2.71 7.13 8.39
CA ALA A 402 3.47 5.90 8.56
C ALA A 402 2.56 4.65 8.56
N LYS A 403 3.02 3.54 7.96
CA LYS A 403 2.37 2.22 8.02
C LYS A 403 3.32 1.19 8.62
N THR A 404 3.26 1.06 9.94
CA THR A 404 4.25 0.30 10.71
C THR A 404 3.59 -0.62 11.71
N ILE A 405 4.20 -1.78 11.95
CA ILE A 405 3.77 -2.76 12.96
C ILE A 405 5.01 -3.24 13.71
N THR A 406 4.93 -3.31 15.04
CA THR A 406 5.92 -4.01 15.88
C THR A 406 5.22 -5.06 16.74
N VAL A 407 5.84 -6.23 16.86
CA VAL A 407 5.36 -7.35 17.68
C VAL A 407 6.45 -7.78 18.64
N ASP A 408 6.15 -7.78 19.94
CA ASP A 408 6.99 -8.24 21.07
C ASP A 408 8.41 -7.66 21.12
N ARG A 409 8.70 -6.59 20.37
CA ARG A 409 10.05 -6.05 20.10
C ARG A 409 10.99 -7.00 19.38
N ASP A 410 10.47 -8.04 18.73
CA ASP A 410 11.26 -9.04 17.99
C ASP A 410 11.02 -9.00 16.48
N PHE A 411 9.86 -8.47 16.07
CA PHE A 411 9.46 -8.38 14.68
C PHE A 411 8.95 -6.98 14.35
N ALA A 412 9.39 -6.47 13.22
CA ALA A 412 8.96 -5.19 12.68
C ALA A 412 8.51 -5.32 11.23
N LEU A 413 7.51 -4.51 10.88
CA LEU A 413 7.02 -4.36 9.51
C LEU A 413 6.91 -2.88 9.19
N VAL A 414 7.50 -2.48 8.07
CA VAL A 414 7.36 -1.14 7.48
C VAL A 414 6.81 -1.31 6.08
N SER A 415 5.71 -0.63 5.76
CA SER A 415 4.95 -0.87 4.54
C SER A 415 4.53 0.40 3.81
N THR A 416 4.13 0.23 2.55
CA THR A 416 3.32 1.21 1.82
C THR A 416 1.82 0.99 2.01
N ALA A 417 1.41 -0.22 2.41
CA ALA A 417 0.03 -0.64 2.54
C ALA A 417 -0.61 -0.07 3.80
N ASN A 418 -1.79 0.53 3.65
CA ASN A 418 -2.63 0.88 4.79
C ASN A 418 -3.33 -0.37 5.34
N LEU A 419 -3.88 -0.28 6.56
CA LEU A 419 -4.75 -1.32 7.10
C LEU A 419 -6.17 -1.14 6.57
N ASP A 420 -6.31 -1.13 5.25
CA ASP A 420 -7.56 -0.98 4.53
C ASP A 420 -7.72 -2.03 3.43
N ARG A 421 -8.98 -2.22 3.01
CA ARG A 421 -9.33 -3.19 1.98
C ARG A 421 -8.69 -2.88 0.64
N ARG A 422 -8.48 -1.60 0.31
CA ARG A 422 -7.86 -1.18 -0.95
C ARG A 422 -6.42 -1.68 -1.07
N SER A 423 -5.63 -1.49 -0.02
CA SER A 423 -4.25 -1.95 0.07
C SER A 423 -4.17 -3.47 0.06
N PHE A 424 -5.15 -4.13 0.67
CA PHE A 424 -5.23 -5.60 0.73
C PHE A 424 -5.73 -6.27 -0.54
N GLU A 425 -6.51 -5.58 -1.39
CA GLU A 425 -7.23 -6.22 -2.50
C GLU A 425 -6.91 -5.63 -3.88
N ILE A 426 -6.59 -4.34 -3.98
CA ILE A 426 -6.63 -3.58 -5.24
C ILE A 426 -5.30 -2.92 -5.58
N ASN A 427 -4.57 -2.40 -4.60
CA ASN A 427 -3.33 -1.69 -4.86
C ASN A 427 -2.15 -2.66 -5.03
N PHE A 428 -1.14 -2.21 -5.77
CA PHE A 428 0.20 -2.78 -5.67
C PHE A 428 0.89 -2.13 -4.48
N GLU A 429 1.38 -2.96 -3.56
CA GLU A 429 2.03 -2.53 -2.32
C GLU A 429 3.37 -3.25 -2.16
N ILE A 430 4.18 -2.74 -1.24
CA ILE A 430 5.44 -3.35 -0.82
C ILE A 430 5.56 -3.24 0.70
N SER A 431 6.02 -4.32 1.32
CA SER A 431 6.29 -4.36 2.75
C SER A 431 7.68 -4.92 3.00
N THR A 432 8.36 -4.35 3.99
CA THR A 432 9.63 -4.85 4.49
C THR A 432 9.37 -5.50 5.84
N LEU A 433 9.66 -6.78 5.94
CA LEU A 433 9.60 -7.58 7.16
C LEU A 433 11.01 -7.66 7.72
N ILE A 434 11.17 -7.29 8.99
CA ILE A 434 12.45 -7.27 9.68
C ILE A 434 12.35 -8.19 10.89
N TYR A 435 13.23 -9.19 10.92
CA TYR A 435 13.27 -10.21 11.97
C TYR A 435 14.48 -9.93 12.87
N ASP A 436 14.39 -8.84 13.64
CA ASP A 436 15.50 -8.30 14.42
C ASP A 436 14.97 -7.51 15.62
N SER A 437 15.44 -7.84 16.81
CA SER A 437 14.96 -7.24 18.06
C SER A 437 15.39 -5.78 18.23
N ASP A 438 16.61 -5.47 17.81
CA ASP A 438 17.17 -4.12 17.94
C ASP A 438 16.42 -3.15 17.02
N PHE A 439 16.18 -3.55 15.77
CA PHE A 439 15.38 -2.75 14.85
C PHE A 439 13.92 -2.64 15.27
N ALA A 440 13.31 -3.73 15.75
CA ALA A 440 11.93 -3.66 16.24
C ALA A 440 11.81 -2.74 17.47
N SER A 441 12.83 -2.69 18.32
CA SER A 441 12.94 -1.73 19.41
C SER A 441 13.13 -0.29 18.92
N GLU A 442 13.96 -0.06 17.90
CA GLU A 442 14.13 1.25 17.24
C GLU A 442 12.81 1.77 16.66
N LEU A 443 12.08 0.92 15.92
CA LEU A 443 10.77 1.25 15.36
C LEU A 443 9.72 1.50 16.44
N ARG A 444 9.74 0.70 17.51
CA ARG A 444 8.88 0.91 18.68
C ARG A 444 9.13 2.27 19.31
N LEU A 445 10.38 2.69 19.48
CA LEU A 445 10.71 4.01 20.03
C LEU A 445 10.16 5.15 19.16
N LEU A 446 10.19 5.00 17.83
CA LEU A 446 9.51 5.93 16.93
C LEU A 446 7.99 5.96 17.19
N GLN A 447 7.35 4.80 17.32
CA GLN A 447 5.91 4.74 17.60
C GLN A 447 5.54 5.30 18.98
N MET A 448 6.39 5.12 20.00
CA MET A 448 6.19 5.72 21.32
C MET A 448 6.28 7.25 21.26
N ARG A 449 7.17 7.82 20.44
CA ARG A 449 7.20 9.26 20.21
C ARG A 449 5.90 9.77 19.58
N TYR A 450 5.28 9.01 18.68
CA TYR A 450 3.96 9.40 18.16
C TYR A 450 2.90 9.49 19.25
N LEU A 451 2.96 8.62 20.27
CA LEU A 451 2.01 8.65 21.40
C LEU A 451 2.13 9.92 22.25
N GLU A 452 3.30 10.56 22.29
CA GLU A 452 3.49 11.83 23.02
C GLU A 452 2.60 12.96 22.46
N ASP A 453 2.30 12.90 21.16
CA ASP A 453 1.44 13.85 20.42
C ASP A 453 0.01 13.33 20.19
N CYS A 454 -0.37 12.24 20.87
CA CYS A 454 -1.68 11.62 20.72
C CYS A 454 -2.67 12.03 21.82
N VAL A 455 -3.95 12.00 21.44
CA VAL A 455 -5.06 11.95 22.39
C VAL A 455 -5.56 10.52 22.47
N THR A 456 -5.50 9.93 23.65
CA THR A 456 -6.09 8.61 23.90
C THR A 456 -7.61 8.67 23.82
N VAL A 457 -8.20 7.73 23.09
CA VAL A 457 -9.65 7.59 23.00
C VAL A 457 -10.19 6.96 24.27
N ASP A 458 -10.86 7.76 25.09
CA ASP A 458 -11.50 7.27 26.32
C ASP A 458 -12.77 6.46 26.03
N ALA A 459 -12.81 5.22 26.53
CA ALA A 459 -13.91 4.28 26.26
C ALA A 459 -15.27 4.79 26.78
N ALA A 460 -15.32 5.40 27.97
CA ALA A 460 -16.57 5.90 28.54
C ALA A 460 -17.13 7.08 27.73
N ARG A 461 -16.27 8.03 27.36
CA ARG A 461 -16.61 9.15 26.49
C ARG A 461 -17.01 8.68 25.09
N TRP A 462 -16.37 7.63 24.58
CA TRP A 462 -16.73 7.01 23.32
C TRP A 462 -18.10 6.35 23.40
N ALA A 463 -18.43 5.59 24.44
CA ALA A 463 -19.77 5.03 24.61
C ALA A 463 -20.86 6.13 24.70
N ALA A 464 -20.55 7.28 25.30
CA ALA A 464 -21.48 8.40 25.50
C ALA A 464 -21.68 9.32 24.26
N ARG A 465 -21.13 8.97 23.09
CA ARG A 465 -21.24 9.79 21.87
C ARG A 465 -22.71 9.98 21.43
N ARG A 466 -23.05 11.18 20.95
CA ARG A 466 -24.40 11.52 20.46
C ARG A 466 -24.80 10.65 19.26
N TRP A 467 -26.07 10.25 19.23
CA TRP A 467 -26.60 9.34 18.20
C TRP A 467 -26.37 9.75 16.73
N PRO A 468 -26.39 11.04 16.32
CA PRO A 468 -26.17 11.38 14.92
C PRO A 468 -24.75 11.08 14.46
N ARG A 469 -23.77 11.28 15.35
CA ARG A 469 -22.37 10.96 15.08
C ARG A 469 -22.19 9.45 14.97
N ARG A 470 -22.77 8.69 15.91
CA ARG A 470 -22.75 7.21 15.88
C ARG A 470 -23.38 6.65 14.60
N LEU A 471 -24.50 7.23 14.17
CA LEU A 471 -25.15 6.84 12.92
C LEU A 471 -24.26 7.10 11.71
N ALA A 472 -23.65 8.29 11.63
CA ALA A 472 -22.73 8.63 10.52
C ALA A 472 -21.52 7.69 10.45
N GLU A 473 -20.91 7.39 11.59
CA GLU A 473 -19.78 6.44 11.69
C GLU A 473 -20.20 5.04 11.24
N ASN A 474 -21.32 4.51 11.76
CA ASN A 474 -21.80 3.17 11.40
C ASN A 474 -22.22 3.06 9.93
N VAL A 475 -22.87 4.08 9.37
CA VAL A 475 -23.20 4.13 7.94
C VAL A 475 -21.94 4.15 7.09
N ALA A 476 -20.93 4.94 7.48
CA ALA A 476 -19.63 4.93 6.79
C ALA A 476 -18.93 3.57 6.90
N GLY A 477 -19.02 2.91 8.06
CA GLY A 477 -18.52 1.55 8.28
C GLY A 477 -19.19 0.51 7.38
N LEU A 478 -20.50 0.58 7.18
CA LEU A 478 -21.22 -0.30 6.23
C LEU A 478 -20.80 -0.07 4.78
N VAL A 479 -20.63 1.19 4.39
CA VAL A 479 -20.19 1.58 3.04
C VAL A 479 -18.69 1.32 2.85
N SER A 480 -17.92 1.13 3.92
CA SER A 480 -16.47 0.87 3.85
C SER A 480 -16.11 -0.38 3.05
N ALA A 481 -17.05 -1.33 2.94
CA ALA A 481 -16.89 -2.50 2.08
C ALA A 481 -16.81 -2.17 0.58
N LEU A 482 -17.16 -0.95 0.20
CA LEU A 482 -17.08 -0.39 -1.16
C LEU A 482 -15.86 0.53 -1.36
N LEU A 483 -15.17 0.93 -0.27
CA LEU A 483 -14.00 1.80 -0.29
C LEU A 483 -12.74 0.99 -0.57
#